data_AF-Z4WRF6-F1
#
_entry.id   AF-Z4WRF6-F1
#
_cell.length_a   1.000
_cell.length_b   1.000
_cell.length_c   1.000
_cell.angle_alpha   90.00
_cell.angle_beta   90.00
_cell.angle_gamma   90.00
#
_symmetry.space_group_name_H-M   'P 1'
#
loop_
_entity.id
_entity.type
_entity.pdbx_description
1 polymer ?
#
loop_
_entity_poly.entity_id
_entity_poly.type
_entity_poly.pdbx_seq_one_letter_code
_entity_poly.pdbx_strand_id
1 'polypeptide(L)'
;MLKTILSVSGKPGLYRLLSQGKNTLIVESLQTKQRIPILPKDRVVSLGDISMFTDTEDIALSEVLKRVHEKQNGTAFPDEVLKDNETLRTLFAEILPSYDRERVYTSDIKKLFTWYNILSGAGITNFEEEATADN
;
A
#
# COMPACT_ATOMS: atom_id res chain seq x y z
N MET A 1 10.74 0.10 8.30
CA MET A 1 9.67 1.12 8.50
C MET A 1 8.25 0.74 8.04
N LEU A 2 8.04 -0.10 7.01
CA LEU A 2 6.68 -0.46 6.56
C LEU A 2 5.91 -1.42 7.49
N LYS A 3 6.61 -2.15 8.37
CA LYS A 3 5.98 -3.08 9.34
C LYS A 3 5.10 -2.39 10.37
N THR A 4 5.28 -1.08 10.59
CA THR A 4 4.42 -0.27 11.47
C THR A 4 3.26 0.38 10.74
N ILE A 5 3.18 0.30 9.41
CA ILE A 5 2.03 0.79 8.65
C ILE A 5 1.01 -0.33 8.49
N LEU A 6 -0.22 -0.05 8.89
CA LEU A 6 -1.35 -0.94 8.93
C LEU A 6 -2.44 -0.42 7.98
N SER A 7 -3.01 -1.31 7.20
CA SER A 7 -4.29 -1.08 6.52
C SER A 7 -5.41 -1.72 7.33
N VAL A 8 -6.51 -0.98 7.52
CA VAL A 8 -7.69 -1.47 8.21
C VAL A 8 -8.79 -1.70 7.18
N SER A 9 -9.18 -2.96 7.00
CA SER A 9 -10.23 -3.31 6.05
C SER A 9 -11.57 -2.69 6.48
N GLY A 10 -12.18 -1.91 5.59
CA GLY A 10 -13.44 -1.20 5.85
C GLY A 10 -13.28 0.28 6.20
N LYS A 11 -12.04 0.76 6.42
CA LYS A 11 -11.74 2.19 6.53
C LYS A 11 -10.76 2.60 5.43
N PRO A 12 -11.07 3.62 4.62
CA PRO A 12 -10.10 4.16 3.67
C PRO A 12 -8.99 4.85 4.46
N GLY A 13 -7.74 4.47 4.21
CA GLY A 13 -6.60 5.07 4.91
C GLY A 13 -5.48 4.08 5.20
N LEU A 14 -4.33 4.65 5.56
CA LEU A 14 -3.21 3.94 6.17
C LEU A 14 -2.95 4.49 7.55
N TYR A 15 -2.59 3.60 8.46
CA TYR A 15 -2.44 3.93 9.87
C TYR A 15 -1.09 3.45 10.38
N ARG A 16 -0.38 4.28 11.11
CA ARG A 16 0.85 3.92 11.79
C ARG A 16 0.53 3.37 13.18
N LEU A 17 1.01 2.17 13.51
CA LEU A 17 0.94 1.63 14.86
C LEU A 17 1.74 2.51 15.81
N LEU A 18 1.10 3.06 16.84
CA LEU A 18 1.76 3.78 17.93
C LEU A 18 1.96 2.89 19.15
N SER A 19 0.93 2.13 19.52
CA SER A 19 0.99 1.27 20.71
C SER A 19 0.01 0.11 20.59
N GLN A 20 0.41 -1.05 21.12
CA GLN A 20 -0.40 -2.26 21.15
C GLN A 20 -0.79 -2.56 22.60
N GLY A 21 -2.09 -2.45 22.89
CA GLY A 21 -2.69 -2.93 24.15
C GLY A 21 -3.14 -4.39 24.04
N LYS A 22 -3.62 -4.96 25.15
CA LYS A 22 -4.11 -6.36 25.21
C LYS A 22 -5.27 -6.66 24.25
N ASN A 23 -6.11 -5.67 23.97
CA ASN A 23 -7.33 -5.85 23.18
C ASN A 23 -7.69 -4.61 22.32
N THR A 24 -6.72 -3.70 22.14
CA THR A 24 -6.89 -2.46 21.38
C THR A 24 -5.54 -2.07 20.79
N LEU A 25 -5.52 -1.74 19.51
CA LEU A 25 -4.35 -1.17 18.86
C LEU A 25 -4.56 0.34 18.73
N ILE A 26 -3.64 1.15 19.27
CA ILE A 26 -3.67 2.59 19.07
C ILE A 26 -2.85 2.89 17.83
N VAL A 27 -3.53 3.37 16.79
CA VAL A 27 -2.91 3.73 15.52
C VAL A 27 -3.12 5.21 15.23
N GLU A 28 -2.27 5.77 14.39
CA GLU A 28 -2.34 7.16 13.94
C GLU A 28 -2.56 7.19 12.43
N SER A 29 -3.58 7.92 11.97
CA SER A 29 -3.84 8.09 10.54
C SER A 29 -2.72 8.87 9.88
N LEU A 30 -2.17 8.36 8.76
CA LEU A 30 -1.16 9.09 7.99
C LEU A 30 -1.72 10.34 7.30
N GLN A 31 -3.02 10.35 6.98
CA GLN A 31 -3.64 11.47 6.27
C GLN A 31 -4.02 12.61 7.21
N THR A 32 -4.60 12.29 8.37
CA THR A 32 -5.16 13.29 9.29
C THR A 32 -4.35 13.47 10.56
N LYS A 33 -3.30 12.65 10.78
CA LYS A 33 -2.53 12.57 12.04
C LYS A 33 -3.39 12.34 13.29
N GLN A 34 -4.64 11.90 13.11
CA GLN A 34 -5.55 11.61 14.22
C GLN A 34 -5.27 10.21 14.78
N ARG A 35 -5.33 10.10 16.10
CA ARG A 35 -5.17 8.84 16.82
C ARG A 35 -6.51 8.13 16.91
N ILE A 36 -6.55 6.89 16.46
CA ILE A 36 -7.76 6.09 16.38
C ILE A 36 -7.50 4.76 17.11
N PRO A 37 -8.35 4.37 18.06
CA PRO A 37 -8.32 3.02 18.60
C PRO A 37 -8.91 2.05 17.58
N ILE A 38 -8.16 1.01 17.25
CA ILE A 38 -8.59 -0.10 16.41
C ILE A 38 -8.91 -1.30 17.31
N LEU A 39 -10.09 -1.86 17.11
CA LEU A 39 -10.57 -3.01 17.87
C LEU A 39 -10.12 -4.29 17.16
N PRO A 40 -9.96 -5.42 17.87
CA PRO A 40 -9.60 -6.71 17.26
C PRO A 40 -10.69 -7.27 16.32
N LYS A 41 -11.90 -6.68 16.34
CA LYS A 41 -12.95 -6.97 15.37
C LYS A 41 -12.62 -6.39 13.98
N ASP A 42 -11.89 -5.29 13.92
CA ASP A 42 -11.47 -4.69 12.66
C ASP A 42 -10.35 -5.57 12.06
N ARG A 43 -10.47 -5.93 10.77
CA ARG A 43 -9.42 -6.71 10.10
C ARG A 43 -8.25 -5.79 9.77
N VAL A 44 -7.20 -5.88 10.58
CA VAL A 44 -5.97 -5.12 10.40
C VAL A 44 -4.96 -5.98 9.67
N VAL A 45 -4.36 -5.43 8.62
CA VAL A 45 -3.30 -6.07 7.83
C VAL A 45 -2.09 -5.15 7.79
N SER A 46 -0.92 -5.67 8.12
CA SER A 46 0.34 -4.93 8.03
C SER A 46 0.77 -4.82 6.58
N LEU A 47 1.06 -3.61 6.10
CA LEU A 47 1.47 -3.41 4.70
C LEU A 47 2.74 -4.19 4.35
N GLY A 48 3.66 -4.33 5.30
CA GLY A 48 4.89 -5.10 5.12
C GLY A 48 4.70 -6.62 5.09
N ASP A 49 3.51 -7.14 5.40
CA ASP A 49 3.18 -8.57 5.33
C ASP A 49 2.45 -8.92 4.01
N ILE A 50 2.10 -7.91 3.22
CA ILE A 50 1.38 -8.09 1.96
C ILE A 50 2.39 -8.33 0.85
N SER A 51 2.24 -9.45 0.17
CA SER A 51 2.90 -9.77 -1.10
C SER A 51 1.87 -10.03 -2.19
N MET A 52 2.27 -9.75 -3.42
CA MET A 52 1.50 -10.04 -4.63
C MET A 52 2.10 -11.25 -5.33
N PHE A 53 1.25 -12.14 -5.81
CA PHE A 53 1.67 -13.28 -6.62
C PHE A 53 1.98 -12.81 -8.04
N THR A 54 3.19 -13.12 -8.51
CA THR A 54 3.55 -13.03 -9.92
C THR A 54 3.69 -14.45 -10.49
N ASP A 55 3.77 -14.56 -11.82
CA ASP A 55 3.86 -15.84 -12.53
C ASP A 55 5.06 -16.67 -12.06
N THR A 56 6.16 -16.01 -11.69
CA THR A 56 7.42 -16.65 -11.31
C THR A 56 7.66 -16.67 -9.80
N GLU A 57 7.39 -15.56 -9.10
CA GLU A 57 7.72 -15.37 -7.68
C GLU A 57 6.68 -14.50 -6.94
N ASP A 58 6.63 -14.58 -5.61
CA ASP A 58 5.91 -13.60 -4.81
C ASP A 58 6.74 -12.32 -4.64
N ILE A 59 6.14 -11.18 -4.98
CA ILE A 59 6.78 -9.88 -4.86
C ILE A 59 6.17 -9.10 -3.69
N ALA A 60 7.01 -8.54 -2.84
CA ALA A 60 6.55 -7.72 -1.73
C ALA A 60 5.86 -6.45 -2.26
N LEU A 61 4.80 -6.01 -1.57
CA LEU A 61 4.09 -4.78 -1.92
C LEU A 61 5.03 -3.56 -2.00
N SER A 62 6.05 -3.53 -1.14
CA SER A 62 7.12 -2.52 -1.11
C SER A 62 7.79 -2.33 -2.47
N GLU A 63 8.17 -3.44 -3.11
CA GLU A 63 8.82 -3.44 -4.42
C GLU A 63 7.87 -2.98 -5.51
N VAL A 64 6.62 -3.43 -5.46
CA VAL A 64 5.59 -3.01 -6.43
C VAL A 64 5.36 -1.50 -6.34
N LEU A 65 5.21 -0.97 -5.12
CA LEU A 65 5.06 0.47 -4.88
C LEU A 65 6.27 1.27 -5.37
N LYS A 66 7.49 0.73 -5.24
CA LYS A 66 8.71 1.35 -5.77
C LYS A 66 8.70 1.42 -7.30
N ARG A 67 8.37 0.31 -7.99
CA ARG A 67 8.26 0.31 -9.46
C ARG A 67 7.18 1.26 -9.95
N VAL A 68 6.04 1.30 -9.26
CA VAL A 68 4.97 2.28 -9.50
C VAL A 68 5.52 3.71 -9.33
N HIS A 69 6.25 3.96 -8.25
CA HIS A 69 6.82 5.28 -7.94
C HIS A 69 7.83 5.75 -8.99
N GLU A 70 8.72 4.86 -9.42
CA GLU A 70 9.71 5.13 -10.48
C GLU A 70 9.03 5.44 -11.81
N LYS A 71 7.96 4.72 -12.15
CA LYS A 71 7.21 4.95 -13.40
C LYS A 71 6.40 6.24 -13.37
N GLN A 72 5.79 6.54 -12.24
CA GLN A 72 4.91 7.70 -12.06
C GLN A 72 5.66 8.95 -11.55
N ASN A 73 6.97 8.82 -11.30
CA ASN A 73 7.87 9.85 -10.80
C ASN A 73 7.34 10.58 -9.56
N GLY A 74 6.71 9.82 -8.66
CA GLY A 74 6.11 10.33 -7.42
C GLY A 74 4.75 11.02 -7.55
N THR A 75 4.13 11.02 -8.73
CA THR A 75 2.79 11.57 -8.91
C THR A 75 1.73 10.58 -8.44
N ALA A 76 0.71 11.06 -7.70
CA ALA A 76 -0.44 10.26 -7.31
C ALA A 76 -1.31 9.89 -8.53
N PHE A 77 -2.00 8.75 -8.46
CA PHE A 77 -2.94 8.33 -9.50
C PHE A 77 -4.26 9.07 -9.36
N PRO A 78 -4.88 9.54 -10.46
CA PRO A 78 -6.22 10.11 -10.42
C PRO A 78 -7.25 9.08 -9.95
N ASP A 79 -8.26 9.51 -9.20
CA ASP A 79 -9.42 8.67 -8.84
C ASP A 79 -10.15 8.10 -10.05
N GLU A 80 -10.04 8.74 -11.21
CA GLU A 80 -10.60 8.28 -12.48
C GLU A 80 -9.94 6.97 -12.93
N VAL A 81 -8.62 6.88 -12.77
CA VAL A 81 -7.86 5.65 -13.04
C VAL A 81 -8.27 4.55 -12.06
N LEU A 82 -8.51 4.89 -10.78
CA LEU A 82 -8.98 3.94 -9.76
C LEU A 82 -10.41 3.41 -10.01
N LYS A 83 -11.20 4.09 -10.85
CA LYS A 83 -12.56 3.66 -11.21
C LYS A 83 -12.57 2.72 -12.41
N ASP A 84 -11.61 2.86 -13.31
CA ASP A 84 -11.56 2.08 -14.54
C ASP A 84 -10.72 0.81 -14.36
N ASN A 85 -11.39 -0.34 -14.25
CA ASN A 85 -10.75 -1.63 -14.00
C ASN A 85 -9.81 -2.06 -15.14
N GLU A 86 -10.13 -1.68 -16.37
CA GLU A 86 -9.37 -2.06 -17.56
C GLU A 86 -8.08 -1.24 -17.65
N THR A 87 -8.17 0.06 -17.38
CA THR A 87 -7.03 0.96 -17.25
C THR A 87 -6.12 0.55 -16.09
N LEU A 88 -6.68 0.17 -14.93
CA LEU A 88 -5.91 -0.35 -13.80
C LEU A 88 -5.08 -1.58 -14.16
N ARG A 89 -5.68 -2.55 -14.86
CA ARG A 89 -4.97 -3.75 -15.30
C ARG A 89 -3.90 -3.43 -16.33
N THR A 90 -4.16 -2.47 -17.22
CA THR A 90 -3.20 -2.03 -18.24
C THR A 90 -1.99 -1.35 -17.58
N LEU A 91 -2.21 -0.37 -16.72
CA LEU A 91 -1.14 0.29 -15.97
C LEU A 91 -0.35 -0.70 -15.12
N PHE A 92 -1.04 -1.61 -14.43
CA PHE A 92 -0.37 -2.63 -13.63
C PHE A 92 0.43 -3.60 -14.50
N ALA A 93 -0.07 -3.95 -15.70
CA ALA A 93 0.67 -4.75 -16.67
C ALA A 93 1.89 -4.00 -17.25
N GLU A 94 1.84 -2.68 -17.40
CA GLU A 94 3.00 -1.89 -17.82
C GLU A 94 4.10 -1.86 -16.74
N ILE A 95 3.71 -1.87 -15.47
CA ILE A 95 4.66 -1.87 -14.35
C ILE A 95 5.22 -3.27 -14.10
N LEU A 96 4.36 -4.29 -14.14
CA LEU A 96 4.72 -5.66 -13.81
C LEU A 96 4.01 -6.63 -14.76
N PRO A 97 4.45 -6.78 -16.01
CA PRO A 97 3.73 -7.59 -17.01
C PRO A 97 3.54 -9.06 -16.59
N SER A 98 4.41 -9.56 -15.70
CA SER A 98 4.39 -10.92 -15.17
C SER A 98 3.45 -11.13 -13.97
N TYR A 99 2.54 -10.20 -13.65
CA TYR A 99 1.63 -10.40 -12.52
C TYR A 99 0.59 -11.50 -12.81
N ASP A 100 0.26 -12.30 -11.80
CA ASP A 100 -0.70 -13.39 -11.94
C ASP A 100 -2.14 -12.84 -11.97
N ARG A 101 -2.77 -12.85 -13.15
CA ARG A 101 -4.12 -12.32 -13.38
C ARG A 101 -5.23 -13.17 -12.77
N GLU A 102 -4.96 -14.42 -12.40
CA GLU A 102 -5.93 -15.33 -11.80
C GLU A 102 -5.95 -15.17 -10.28
N ARG A 103 -4.79 -14.90 -9.67
CA ARG A 103 -4.68 -14.69 -8.22
C ARG A 103 -4.83 -13.22 -7.81
N VAL A 104 -4.42 -12.28 -8.66
CA VAL A 104 -4.50 -10.85 -8.37
C VAL A 104 -5.81 -10.27 -8.89
N TYR A 105 -6.74 -10.03 -7.97
CA TYR A 105 -8.02 -9.40 -8.30
C TYR A 105 -7.86 -7.89 -8.52
N THR A 106 -8.72 -7.31 -9.37
CA THR A 106 -8.79 -5.85 -9.58
C THR A 106 -9.02 -5.06 -8.30
N SER A 107 -9.68 -5.67 -7.31
CA SER A 107 -9.87 -5.08 -5.98
C SER A 107 -8.57 -4.88 -5.22
N ASP A 108 -7.61 -5.80 -5.32
CA ASP A 108 -6.33 -5.71 -4.63
C ASP A 108 -5.40 -4.72 -5.32
N ILE A 109 -5.44 -4.69 -6.66
CA ILE A 109 -4.78 -3.64 -7.46
C ILE A 109 -5.31 -2.25 -7.06
N LYS A 110 -6.64 -2.11 -6.97
CA LYS A 110 -7.27 -0.84 -6.56
C LYS A 110 -6.87 -0.42 -5.14
N LYS A 111 -6.79 -1.36 -4.20
CA LYS A 111 -6.28 -1.08 -2.84
C LYS A 111 -4.84 -0.59 -2.89
N LEU A 112 -3.98 -1.23 -3.68
CA LEU A 112 -2.57 -0.85 -3.82
C LEU A 112 -2.44 0.60 -4.29
N PHE A 113 -3.12 0.99 -5.36
CA PHE A 113 -3.06 2.37 -5.85
C PHE A 113 -3.63 3.37 -4.85
N THR A 114 -4.68 2.99 -4.12
CA THR A 114 -5.22 3.82 -3.03
C THR A 114 -4.18 4.03 -1.93
N TRP A 115 -3.47 2.97 -1.52
CA TRP A 115 -2.37 3.06 -0.56
C TRP A 115 -1.23 3.93 -1.08
N TYR A 116 -0.86 3.78 -2.35
CA TYR A 116 0.15 4.60 -3.00
C TYR A 116 -0.23 6.09 -2.96
N ASN A 117 -1.48 6.44 -3.27
CA ASN A 117 -1.96 7.82 -3.18
C ASN A 117 -1.85 8.38 -1.75
N ILE A 118 -2.20 7.58 -0.75
CA ILE A 118 -2.09 7.97 0.66
C ILE A 118 -0.62 8.17 1.06
N LEU A 119 0.28 7.29 0.62
CA LEU A 119 1.71 7.35 0.91
C LEU A 119 2.37 8.55 0.22
N SER A 120 2.08 8.75 -1.07
CA SER A 120 2.52 9.92 -1.84
C SER A 120 2.03 11.22 -1.22
N GLY A 121 0.75 11.32 -0.86
CA GLY A 121 0.18 12.48 -0.18
C GLY A 121 0.75 12.73 1.23
N ALA A 122 1.19 11.66 1.92
CA ALA A 122 1.86 11.77 3.21
C ALA A 122 3.36 12.10 3.08
N GLY A 123 3.92 12.15 1.86
CA GLY A 123 5.34 12.32 1.61
C GLY A 123 6.18 11.11 2.05
N ILE A 124 5.55 9.94 2.21
CA ILE A 124 6.23 8.70 2.58
C ILE A 124 6.63 7.99 1.28
N THR A 125 7.80 8.35 0.79
CA THR A 125 8.43 7.75 -0.41
C THR A 125 9.43 6.63 -0.07
N ASN A 126 9.73 6.42 1.22
CA ASN A 126 10.56 5.30 1.69
C ASN A 126 9.71 4.02 1.80
N PHE A 127 9.54 3.34 0.68
CA PHE A 127 8.95 2.00 0.63
C PHE A 127 9.95 0.89 0.99
N GLU A 128 11.24 1.19 1.06
CA GLU A 128 12.27 0.36 1.68
C GLU A 128 12.92 1.16 2.81
N GLU A 129 13.41 0.48 3.84
CA GLU A 129 14.42 1.07 4.72
C GLU A 129 15.61 1.45 3.83
N GLU A 130 16.15 2.64 4.01
CA GLU A 130 17.17 3.25 3.16
C GLU A 130 18.21 2.25 2.62
N ALA A 131 18.31 2.15 1.30
CA ALA A 131 19.58 1.85 0.67
C ALA A 131 20.12 3.14 0.04
N THR A 132 21.02 3.77 0.79
CA THR A 132 22.08 4.74 0.40
C THR A 132 21.73 6.18 0.00
N ALA A 133 22.14 7.13 0.86
CA ALA A 133 23.05 8.23 0.49
C ALA A 133 23.73 8.84 1.74
N ASP A 134 24.70 8.12 2.33
CA ASP A 134 25.81 8.73 3.07
C ASP A 134 27.07 8.46 2.25
N ASN A 135 27.60 9.50 1.62
CA ASN A 135 28.99 9.59 1.16
C ASN A 135 29.43 11.05 1.08
#